data_AF-A0A9E1X8Y4-F1
#
_entry.id   AF-A0A9E1X8Y4-F1
#
_cell.length_a   1.000
_cell.length_b   1.000
_cell.length_c   1.000
_cell.angle_alpha   90.00
_cell.angle_beta   90.00
_cell.angle_gamma   90.00
#
_symmetry.space_group_name_H-M   'P 1'
#
loop_
_entity.id
_entity.type
_entity.pdbx_description
1 polymer ?
#
loop_
_entity_poly.entity_id
_entity_poly.type
_entity_poly.pdbx_seq_one_letter_code
_entity_poly.pdbx_strand_id
1 'polypeptide(L)'
;MSLGQWLNSLSGVDHGILFAIFLVGIYFSYATLEFLIEFYDNKKKHSKFRVHFRVTPAALIFFGFIYSLIIHQILKAMFNFIP
;
A
#
# COMPACT_ATOMS: atom_id res chain seq x y z
N MET A 1 -17.00 17.74 -6.30
CA MET A 1 -17.45 17.01 -5.10
C MET A 1 -16.32 16.97 -4.10
N SER A 2 -16.61 17.03 -2.79
CA SER A 2 -15.61 16.71 -1.77
C SER A 2 -15.27 15.22 -1.76
N LEU A 3 -14.12 14.83 -1.22
CA LEU A 3 -13.68 13.42 -1.18
C LEU A 3 -14.67 12.52 -0.44
N GLY A 4 -15.26 13.00 0.66
CA GLY A 4 -16.29 12.27 1.40
C GLY A 4 -17.61 12.12 0.64
N GLN A 5 -18.02 13.16 -0.10
CA GLN A 5 -19.20 13.06 -0.97
C GLN A 5 -18.97 12.12 -2.15
N TRP A 6 -17.76 12.14 -2.73
CA TRP A 6 -17.38 11.20 -3.78
C TRP A 6 -17.41 9.76 -3.26
N LEU A 7 -16.83 9.51 -2.09
CA LEU A 7 -16.82 8.19 -1.49
C LEU A 7 -18.25 7.68 -1.22
N ASN A 8 -19.10 8.49 -0.60
CA ASN A 8 -20.49 8.12 -0.33
C ASN A 8 -21.36 7.95 -1.59
N SER A 9 -20.96 8.52 -2.73
CA SER A 9 -21.71 8.38 -3.99
C SER A 9 -21.46 7.06 -4.72
N LEU A 10 -20.44 6.30 -4.31
CA LEU A 10 -20.05 5.04 -4.93
C LEU A 10 -21.03 3.91 -4.58
N SER A 11 -21.22 2.96 -5.50
CA SER A 11 -22.03 1.77 -5.24
C SER A 11 -21.35 0.85 -4.22
N GLY A 12 -22.09 -0.12 -3.68
CA GLY A 12 -21.52 -1.14 -2.78
C GLY A 12 -20.44 -1.99 -3.46
N VAL A 13 -20.57 -2.23 -4.76
CA VAL A 13 -19.57 -2.96 -5.57
C VAL A 13 -18.29 -2.15 -5.69
N ASP A 14 -18.40 -0.85 -5.95
CA ASP A 14 -17.24 0.04 -6.08
C ASP A 14 -16.45 0.13 -4.77
N HIS A 15 -17.14 0.20 -3.64
CA HIS A 15 -16.50 0.12 -2.32
C HIS A 15 -15.76 -1.21 -2.12
N GLY A 16 -16.35 -2.32 -2.55
CA GLY A 16 -15.71 -3.64 -2.51
C GLY A 16 -14.43 -3.70 -3.35
N ILE A 17 -14.44 -3.12 -4.55
CA ILE A 17 -13.26 -3.03 -5.42
C ILE A 17 -12.18 -2.16 -4.77
N LEU A 18 -12.53 -1.00 -4.23
CA LEU A 18 -11.58 -0.13 -3.51
C LEU A 18 -10.97 -0.83 -2.31
N PHE A 19 -11.78 -1.58 -1.55
CA PHE A 19 -11.29 -2.37 -0.42
C PHE A 19 -10.33 -3.48 -0.86
N ALA A 20 -10.62 -4.17 -1.97
CA ALA A 20 -9.71 -5.18 -2.53
C ALA A 20 -8.38 -4.55 -2.97
N ILE A 21 -8.41 -3.40 -3.66
CA ILE A 21 -7.21 -2.64 -4.03
C ILE A 21 -6.43 -2.22 -2.77
N PHE A 22 -7.14 -1.85 -1.70
CA PHE A 22 -6.51 -1.52 -0.43
C PHE A 22 -5.79 -2.71 0.20
N LEU A 23 -6.41 -3.89 0.24
CA LEU A 23 -5.77 -5.11 0.74
C LEU A 23 -4.53 -5.49 -0.06
N VAL A 24 -4.59 -5.37 -1.39
CA VAL A 24 -3.42 -5.60 -2.26
C VAL A 24 -2.32 -4.57 -1.97
N GLY A 25 -2.69 -3.30 -1.77
CA GLY A 25 -1.74 -2.27 -1.36
C GLY A 25 -1.06 -2.56 -0.01
N ILE A 26 -1.81 -3.05 0.97
CA ILE A 26 -1.29 -3.47 2.27
C ILE A 26 -0.29 -4.63 2.12
N TYR A 27 -0.58 -5.60 1.26
CA TYR A 27 0.36 -6.69 0.97
C TYR A 27 1.70 -6.16 0.41
N PHE A 28 1.65 -5.28 -0.59
CA PHE A 28 2.87 -4.66 -1.15
C PHE A 28 3.60 -3.79 -0.13
N SER A 29 2.85 -3.08 0.72
CA SER A 29 3.42 -2.32 1.82
C SER A 29 4.17 -3.20 2.80
N TYR A 30 3.61 -4.35 3.19
CA TYR A 30 4.26 -5.29 4.09
C TYR A 30 5.57 -5.78 3.48
N ALA A 31 5.52 -6.29 2.24
CA ALA A 31 6.69 -6.81 1.54
C ALA A 31 7.80 -5.75 1.40
N THR A 32 7.42 -4.50 1.12
CA THR A 32 8.38 -3.40 0.98
C THR A 32 9.03 -3.03 2.31
N LEU A 33 8.25 -2.95 3.39
CA LEU A 33 8.77 -2.65 4.72
C LEU A 33 9.67 -3.78 5.24
N GLU A 34 9.27 -5.03 5.03
CA GLU A 34 10.06 -6.21 5.38
C GLU A 34 11.39 -6.24 4.62
N PHE A 35 11.35 -6.01 3.31
CA PHE A 35 12.56 -5.90 2.49
C PHE A 35 13.48 -4.77 2.96
N LEU A 36 12.92 -3.63 3.38
CA LEU A 36 13.70 -2.50 3.87
C LEU A 36 14.39 -2.81 5.20
N ILE A 37 13.70 -3.53 6.09
CA ILE A 37 14.27 -4.04 7.35
C ILE A 37 15.39 -5.02 7.05
N GLU A 38 15.15 -6.01 6.18
CA GLU A 38 16.15 -7.00 5.79
C GLU A 38 17.38 -6.35 5.13
N PHE A 39 17.17 -5.36 4.27
CA PHE A 39 18.25 -4.61 3.63
C PHE A 39 19.11 -3.83 4.63
N TYR A 40 18.48 -3.12 5.58
CA TYR A 40 19.19 -2.48 6.69
C TYR A 40 19.95 -3.53 7.49
N ASP A 41 19.32 -4.68 7.68
CA ASP A 41 19.84 -5.72 8.52
C ASP A 41 21.12 -6.35 7.96
N ASN A 42 21.12 -6.60 6.65
CA ASN A 42 22.25 -7.08 5.87
C ASN A 42 23.38 -6.03 5.84
N LYS A 43 23.04 -4.75 5.63
CA LYS A 43 24.02 -3.64 5.67
C LYS A 43 24.75 -3.53 7.01
N LYS A 44 24.07 -3.85 8.12
CA LYS A 44 24.65 -3.85 9.47
C LYS A 44 25.28 -5.19 9.86
N LYS A 45 25.39 -6.15 8.93
CA LYS A 45 25.95 -7.50 9.14
C LYS A 45 25.39 -8.19 10.39
N HIS A 46 24.10 -7.98 10.68
CA HIS A 46 23.45 -8.51 11.87
C HIS A 46 24.18 -8.17 13.19
N SER A 47 24.83 -7.00 13.26
CA SER A 47 25.51 -6.53 14.47
C SER A 47 24.58 -6.52 15.68
N LYS A 48 25.08 -6.94 16.84
CA LYS A 48 24.34 -6.96 18.11
C LYS A 48 23.88 -5.56 18.57
N PHE A 49 24.48 -4.49 18.05
CA PHE A 49 24.15 -3.10 18.37
C PHE A 49 23.21 -2.45 17.32
N ARG A 50 22.59 -3.24 16.43
CA ARG A 50 21.60 -2.75 15.46
C ARG A 50 20.29 -2.34 16.14
N VAL A 51 19.58 -1.40 15.53
CA VAL A 51 18.18 -1.12 15.88
C VAL A 51 17.31 -2.21 15.27
N HIS A 52 16.47 -2.86 16.08
CA HIS A 52 15.49 -3.84 15.60
C HIS A 52 14.23 -3.10 15.14
N PHE A 53 14.14 -2.85 13.84
CA PHE A 53 12.95 -2.28 13.24
C PHE A 53 11.84 -3.34 13.17
N ARG A 54 10.60 -2.88 13.38
CA ARG A 54 9.39 -3.69 13.25
C ARG A 54 8.41 -2.95 12.34
N VAL A 55 7.64 -3.70 11.57
CA VAL A 55 6.54 -3.13 10.78
C VAL A 55 5.47 -2.64 11.75
N THR A 56 5.33 -1.31 11.88
CA THR A 56 4.28 -0.73 12.71
C THR A 56 2.97 -0.68 11.94
N PRO A 57 1.81 -0.84 12.61
CA PRO A 57 0.51 -0.74 11.94
C PRO A 57 0.30 0.59 11.21
N ALA A 58 0.79 1.69 11.79
CA ALA A 58 0.72 3.01 11.16
C ALA A 58 1.52 3.08 9.86
N ALA A 59 2.76 2.56 9.84
CA ALA A 59 3.57 2.52 8.62
C ALA A 59 2.92 1.61 7.57
N LEU A 60 2.44 0.44 7.98
CA LEU A 60 1.76 -0.51 7.08
C LEU A 60 0.54 0.13 6.40
N ILE A 61 -0.31 0.81 7.15
CA ILE A 61 -1.49 1.47 6.61
C ILE A 61 -1.10 2.65 5.71
N PHE A 62 -0.11 3.46 6.13
CA PHE A 62 0.35 4.62 5.36
C PHE A 62 0.91 4.23 3.99
N PHE A 63 1.84 3.28 3.96
CA PHE A 63 2.41 2.77 2.71
C PHE A 63 1.37 1.98 1.92
N GLY A 64 0.48 1.23 2.58
CA GLY A 64 -0.64 0.54 1.94
C GLY A 64 -1.52 1.50 1.16
N PHE A 65 -1.90 2.63 1.76
CA PHE A 65 -2.67 3.68 1.10
C PHE A 65 -1.95 4.26 -0.12
N ILE A 66 -0.64 4.53 -0.02
CA ILE A 66 0.17 4.99 -1.16
C ILE A 66 0.14 3.96 -2.29
N TYR A 67 0.38 2.68 -1.99
CA TYR A 67 0.33 1.62 -3.00
C TYR A 67 -1.05 1.50 -3.63
N SER A 68 -2.13 1.65 -2.87
CA SER A 68 -3.50 1.65 -3.42
C SER A 68 -3.73 2.77 -4.42
N LEU A 69 -3.22 3.97 -4.17
CA LEU A 69 -3.31 5.09 -5.11
C LEU A 69 -2.55 4.77 -6.41
N ILE A 70 -1.34 4.20 -6.30
CA ILE A 70 -0.53 3.81 -7.45
C ILE A 70 -1.24 2.72 -8.27
N ILE A 71 -1.73 1.66 -7.61
CA ILE A 71 -2.47 0.57 -8.26
C ILE A 71 -3.71 1.12 -8.97
N HIS A 72 -4.47 1.99 -8.32
CA HIS A 72 -5.64 2.61 -8.93
C HIS A 72 -5.28 3.42 -10.19
N GLN A 73 -4.19 4.20 -10.16
CA GLN A 73 -3.71 4.94 -11.32
C GLN A 73 -3.27 4.02 -12.47
N ILE A 74 -2.55 2.94 -12.16
CA ILE A 74 -2.13 1.94 -13.16
C ILE A 74 -3.35 1.29 -13.79
N LEU A 75 -4.31 0.82 -12.99
CA LEU A 75 -5.55 0.22 -13.51
C LEU A 75 -6.31 1.20 -14.40
N LYS A 76 -6.47 2.46 -13.97
CA LYS A 76 -7.09 3.50 -14.79
C LYS A 76 -6.37 3.70 -16.12
N ALA A 77 -5.04 3.74 -16.11
CA ALA A 77 -4.26 3.85 -17.34
C ALA A 77 -4.43 2.63 -18.26
N MET A 78 -4.43 1.42 -17.69
CA MET A 78 -4.64 0.17 -18.44
C MET A 78 -6.04 0.12 -19.09
N PHE A 79 -7.10 0.46 -18.35
CA PHE A 79 -8.46 0.47 -18.90
C PHE A 79 -8.70 1.58 -19.91
N ASN A 80 -8.08 2.75 -19.75
CA ASN A 80 -8.14 3.82 -20.76
C ASN A 80 -7.39 3.47 -22.06
N PHE A 81 -6.43 2.54 -21.99
CA PHE A 81 -5.64 2.11 -23.14
C PHE A 81 -6.32 0.99 -23.95
N ILE A 82 -7.27 0.26 -23.34
CA ILE A 82 -8.07 -0.75 -24.03
C ILE A 82 -9.23 -0.01 -24.74
N PRO A 83 -9.28 0.01 -26.09
CA PRO A 83 -10.33 0.68 -26.84
C PRO A 83 -11.71 0.03 -26.67
#